data_AF-A0A834ILQ4-F1
#
_entry.id   AF-A0A834ILQ4-F1
#
_cell.length_a   1.000
_cell.length_b   1.000
_cell.length_c   1.000
_cell.angle_alpha   90.00
_cell.angle_beta   90.00
_cell.angle_gamma   90.00
#
_symmetry.space_group_name_H-M   'P 1'
#
loop_
_entity.id
_entity.type
_entity.pdbx_description
1 polymer ?
#
loop_
_entity_poly.entity_id
_entity_poly.type
_entity_poly.pdbx_seq_one_letter_code
_entity_poly.pdbx_strand_id
1 'polypeptide(L)'
;ELSVSRWLEAHTDRSAGLLTLPRNAVLADISGNGDYHLVITDLKLEKDTKSRLKVYKGTTMIHDQAINNVPNSVISFYTDEISPRIPGNVIIRCPENNVGFCLSTLNNNII
;
A
#
# COMPACT_ATOMS: atom_id res chain seq x y z
N GLU A 1 -3.06 16.25 -36.05
CA GLU A 1 -3.31 17.06 -34.85
C GLU A 1 -2.47 16.48 -33.71
N LEU A 2 -1.73 17.32 -32.99
CA LEU A 2 -1.05 16.91 -31.76
C LEU A 2 -2.12 16.92 -30.67
N SER A 3 -2.56 15.74 -30.22
CA SER A 3 -3.49 15.63 -29.10
C SER A 3 -2.82 16.14 -27.83
N VAL A 4 -3.13 17.37 -27.43
CA VAL A 4 -2.62 17.95 -26.19
C VAL A 4 -3.17 17.17 -25.01
N SER A 5 -2.28 16.71 -24.12
CA SER A 5 -2.65 16.00 -22.90
C SER A 5 -3.50 16.91 -22.00
N ARG A 6 -4.57 16.37 -21.42
CA ARG A 6 -5.38 17.05 -20.40
C ARG A 6 -4.88 16.78 -18.97
N TRP A 7 -3.78 16.04 -18.83
CA TRP A 7 -3.20 15.68 -17.53
C TRP A 7 -2.25 16.78 -17.03
N LEU A 8 -2.35 17.10 -15.75
CA LEU A 8 -1.35 17.90 -15.05
C LEU A 8 -0.31 16.96 -14.44
N GLU A 9 0.97 17.16 -14.77
CA GLU A 9 2.06 16.42 -14.14
C GLU A 9 2.27 16.94 -12.71
N ALA A 10 1.81 16.17 -11.72
CA ALA A 10 1.93 16.55 -10.32
C ALA A 10 3.32 16.22 -9.72
N HIS A 11 3.86 15.04 -10.03
CA HIS A 11 5.17 14.59 -9.54
C HIS A 11 5.66 13.38 -10.34
N THR A 12 6.98 13.27 -10.50
CA THR A 12 7.64 12.13 -11.15
C THR A 12 8.92 11.79 -10.37
N ASP A 13 9.02 10.54 -9.87
CA ASP A 13 10.24 9.99 -9.26
C ASP A 13 10.68 8.73 -10.01
N ARG A 14 11.77 8.84 -10.78
CA ARG A 14 12.36 7.72 -11.54
C ARG A 14 13.26 6.83 -10.68
N SER A 15 13.66 7.29 -9.50
CA SER A 15 14.56 6.58 -8.59
C SER A 15 13.82 5.73 -7.56
N ALA A 16 12.49 5.76 -7.54
CA ALA A 16 11.65 5.04 -6.59
C ALA A 16 11.87 3.51 -6.59
N GLY A 17 12.28 2.94 -7.74
CA GLY A 17 12.67 1.52 -7.84
C GLY A 17 11.56 0.53 -7.46
N LEU A 18 10.29 0.88 -7.71
CA LEU A 18 9.13 0.08 -7.32
C LEU A 18 8.77 -0.94 -8.38
N LEU A 19 8.76 -2.22 -8.01
CA LEU A 19 8.11 -3.26 -8.80
C LEU A 19 6.76 -3.57 -8.17
N THR A 20 5.66 -3.19 -8.82
CA THR A 20 4.31 -3.41 -8.26
C THR A 20 3.30 -3.80 -9.34
N LEU A 21 2.16 -4.31 -8.90
CA LEU A 21 0.99 -4.58 -9.75
C LEU A 21 -0.16 -3.66 -9.34
N PRO A 22 -1.16 -3.41 -10.20
CA PRO A 22 -2.29 -2.55 -9.85
C PRO A 22 -3.06 -2.98 -8.58
N ARG A 23 -3.14 -4.29 -8.29
CA ARG A 23 -3.79 -4.83 -7.08
C ARG A 23 -2.95 -4.71 -5.81
N ASN A 24 -1.72 -4.20 -5.92
CA ASN A 24 -0.74 -4.13 -4.85
C ASN A 24 -0.53 -2.68 -4.36
N ALA A 25 -1.40 -1.77 -4.79
CA ALA A 25 -1.46 -0.38 -4.38
C ALA A 25 -2.91 -0.01 -3.98
N VAL A 26 -3.05 0.74 -2.89
CA VAL A 26 -4.34 1.26 -2.40
C VAL A 26 -4.14 2.62 -1.76
N LEU A 27 -5.14 3.49 -1.89
CA LEU A 27 -5.22 4.74 -1.12
C LEU A 27 -6.07 4.48 0.12
N ALA A 28 -5.53 4.78 1.30
CA ALA A 28 -6.19 4.54 2.57
C ALA A 28 -5.94 5.67 3.56
N ASP A 29 -6.99 6.09 4.27
CA ASP A 29 -6.86 6.92 5.46
C ASP A 29 -6.49 6.04 6.65
N ILE A 30 -5.19 5.81 6.81
CA ILE A 30 -4.59 4.98 7.86
C ILE A 30 -4.55 5.68 9.23
N SER A 31 -4.96 6.95 9.31
CA SER A 31 -4.95 7.74 10.54
C SER A 31 -6.35 8.09 11.03
N GLY A 32 -7.39 7.89 10.20
CA GLY A 32 -8.77 8.27 10.48
C GLY A 32 -9.00 9.79 10.51
N ASN A 33 -8.08 10.58 9.94
CA ASN A 33 -8.12 12.05 9.99
C ASN A 33 -8.44 12.71 8.63
N GLY A 34 -8.79 11.91 7.62
CA GLY A 34 -9.05 12.36 6.26
C GLY A 34 -7.79 12.52 5.39
N ASP A 35 -6.60 12.26 5.93
CA ASP A 35 -5.34 12.30 5.19
C ASP A 35 -5.02 10.93 4.56
N TYR A 36 -5.26 10.81 3.26
CA TYR A 36 -5.08 9.56 2.53
C TYR A 36 -3.61 9.32 2.18
N HIS A 37 -3.14 8.13 2.51
CA HIS A 37 -1.79 7.66 2.23
C HIS A 37 -1.81 6.62 1.12
N LEU A 38 -0.78 6.63 0.27
CA LEU A 38 -0.58 5.58 -0.72
C LEU A 38 0.15 4.41 -0.05
N VAL A 39 -0.55 3.29 0.06
CA VAL A 39 0.00 2.04 0.57
C VAL A 39 0.27 1.12 -0.61
N ILE A 40 1.53 0.72 -0.77
CA ILE A 40 2.00 -0.01 -1.94
C ILE A 40 2.94 -1.14 -1.51
N THR A 41 2.90 -2.26 -2.23
CA THR A 41 3.88 -3.33 -2.04
C THR A 41 4.88 -3.34 -3.19
N ASP A 42 6.16 -3.27 -2.82
CA ASP A 42 7.31 -3.46 -3.68
C ASP A 42 7.63 -4.95 -3.71
N LEU A 43 7.22 -5.60 -4.79
CA LEU A 43 7.34 -7.03 -5.02
C LEU A 43 8.79 -7.39 -5.29
N LYS A 44 9.28 -8.40 -4.59
CA LYS A 44 10.55 -9.04 -4.90
C LYS A 44 10.31 -10.49 -5.30
N LEU A 45 10.69 -10.83 -6.53
CA LEU A 45 10.45 -12.15 -7.12
C LEU A 45 11.61 -13.13 -6.90
N GLU A 46 12.75 -12.65 -6.41
CA GLU A 46 13.92 -13.48 -6.13
C GLU A 46 13.78 -14.17 -4.77
N LYS A 47 14.20 -15.44 -4.69
CA LYS A 47 13.97 -16.32 -3.53
C LYS A 47 14.58 -15.82 -2.20
N ASP A 48 15.65 -15.04 -2.25
CA ASP A 48 16.34 -14.53 -1.05
C ASP A 48 16.02 -13.05 -0.74
N THR A 49 15.02 -12.50 -1.42
CA THR A 49 14.62 -11.10 -1.25
C THR A 49 13.21 -10.99 -0.72
N LYS A 50 13.01 -10.14 0.29
CA LYS A 50 11.70 -9.91 0.89
C LYS A 50 10.98 -8.78 0.16
N SER A 51 9.73 -9.02 -0.21
CA SER A 51 8.83 -7.95 -0.65
C SER A 51 8.66 -6.91 0.47
N ARG A 52 8.35 -5.66 0.13
CA ARG A 52 8.25 -4.58 1.12
C ARG A 52 6.91 -3.86 1.04
N LEU A 53 6.28 -3.65 2.18
CA LEU A 53 5.14 -2.75 2.36
C LEU A 53 5.67 -1.33 2.56
N LYS A 54 5.31 -0.42 1.66
CA LYS A 54 5.68 1.00 1.75
C LYS A 54 4.43 1.85 1.90
N VAL A 55 4.52 2.89 2.72
CA VAL A 55 3.47 3.90 2.87
C VAL A 55 4.04 5.26 2.50
N TYR A 56 3.35 5.97 1.62
CA TYR A 56 3.71 7.29 1.15
C TYR A 56 2.69 8.32 1.64
N LYS A 57 3.20 9.43 2.16
CA LYS A 57 2.45 10.65 2.46
C LYS A 57 2.91 11.74 1.49
N GLY A 58 2.01 12.18 0.60
CA GLY A 58 2.39 13.04 -0.51
C GLY A 58 3.47 12.37 -1.38
N THR A 59 4.62 13.02 -1.54
CA THR A 59 5.75 12.53 -2.35
C THR A 59 6.83 11.82 -1.52
N THR A 60 6.61 11.61 -0.22
CA THR A 60 7.61 11.06 0.71
C THR A 60 7.18 9.71 1.26
N MET A 61 8.09 8.75 1.27
CA MET A 61 7.89 7.45 1.94
C MET A 61 8.04 7.63 3.45
N ILE A 62 6.99 7.31 4.21
CA ILE A 62 6.94 7.45 5.67
C ILE A 62 7.06 6.11 6.41
N HIS A 63 6.77 4.99 5.73
CA HIS A 63 6.89 3.65 6.30
C HIS A 63 7.46 2.68 5.28
N ASP A 64 8.28 1.74 5.75
CA ASP A 64 8.86 0.70 4.92
C ASP A 64 9.15 -0.58 5.74
N GLN A 65 8.40 -1.64 5.45
CA GLN A 65 8.40 -2.89 6.22
C GLN A 65 8.59 -4.10 5.31
N ALA A 66 9.53 -4.99 5.66
CA ALA A 66 9.70 -6.26 4.96
C ALA A 66 8.54 -7.24 5.26
N ILE A 67 8.04 -7.92 4.22
CA ILE A 67 7.02 -8.96 4.27
C ILE A 67 7.68 -10.29 3.90
N ASN A 68 7.30 -11.38 4.59
CA ASN A 68 7.93 -12.68 4.41
C ASN A 68 7.61 -13.36 3.07
N ASN A 69 6.43 -13.09 2.51
CA ASN A 69 5.95 -13.71 1.28
C ASN A 69 5.64 -12.64 0.22
N VAL A 70 5.61 -13.06 -1.05
CA VAL A 70 5.19 -12.19 -2.16
C VAL A 70 3.67 -11.95 -2.05
N PRO A 71 3.22 -10.69 -1.95
CA PRO A 71 1.80 -10.39 -1.79
C PRO A 71 1.05 -10.47 -3.12
N ASN A 72 -0.08 -11.17 -3.11
CA ASN A 72 -1.05 -11.24 -4.21
C ASN A 72 -1.85 -9.95 -4.38
N SER A 73 -2.22 -9.30 -3.27
CA SER A 73 -3.00 -8.06 -3.30
C SER A 73 -2.94 -7.30 -1.97
N VAL A 74 -3.13 -5.99 -2.04
CA VAL A 74 -3.35 -5.10 -0.89
C VAL A 74 -4.75 -4.53 -0.99
N ILE A 75 -5.50 -4.56 0.12
CA ILE A 75 -6.85 -4.00 0.21
C ILE A 75 -6.98 -3.14 1.46
N SER A 76 -7.83 -2.12 1.41
CA SER A 76 -8.20 -1.32 2.58
C SER A 76 -9.72 -1.33 2.77
N PHE A 77 -10.15 -1.41 4.02
CA PHE A 77 -11.56 -1.34 4.40
C PHE A 77 -11.72 -0.76 5.81
N TYR A 78 -12.89 -0.20 6.08
CA TYR A 78 -13.30 0.24 7.41
C TYR A 78 -14.03 -0.90 8.10
N THR A 79 -13.73 -1.14 9.39
CA THR A 79 -14.35 -2.22 10.17
C THR A 79 -15.73 -1.87 10.70
N ASP A 80 -16.01 -0.57 10.85
CA ASP A 80 -17.32 -0.05 11.20
C ASP A 80 -17.53 1.35 10.57
N GLU A 81 -18.75 1.86 10.69
CA GLU A 81 -19.15 3.17 10.19
C GLU A 81 -19.29 4.21 11.33
N ILE A 82 -18.79 3.89 12.53
CA ILE A 82 -18.97 4.75 13.71
C ILE A 82 -18.05 5.96 13.57
N SER A 83 -18.55 7.16 13.89
CA SER A 83 -17.75 8.39 13.86
C SER A 83 -17.07 8.64 15.22
N PRO A 84 -15.76 8.96 15.27
CA PRO A 84 -14.83 9.06 14.15
C PRO A 84 -14.48 7.68 13.58
N ARG A 85 -14.39 7.58 12.24
CA ARG A 85 -14.11 6.32 11.56
C ARG A 85 -12.80 5.73 12.08
N ILE A 86 -12.83 4.46 12.47
CA ILE A 86 -11.61 3.73 12.79
C ILE A 86 -10.67 3.81 11.58
N PRO A 87 -9.36 4.03 11.77
CA PRO A 87 -8.38 3.98 10.69
C PRO A 87 -8.61 2.82 9.71
N GLY A 88 -8.49 3.10 8.41
CA GLY A 88 -8.69 2.12 7.36
C GLY A 88 -7.72 0.95 7.53
N ASN A 89 -8.24 -0.23 7.84
CA ASN A 89 -7.43 -1.43 8.01
C ASN A 89 -6.88 -1.82 6.64
N VAL A 90 -5.56 -1.97 6.55
CA VAL A 90 -4.91 -2.48 5.34
C VAL A 90 -4.56 -3.95 5.55
N ILE A 91 -4.98 -4.80 4.63
CA ILE A 91 -4.66 -6.23 4.62
C ILE A 91 -3.81 -6.55 3.39
N ILE A 92 -2.81 -7.40 3.62
CA ILE A 92 -1.97 -7.98 2.58
C ILE A 92 -2.34 -9.46 2.41
N ARG A 93 -2.69 -9.87 1.19
CA ARG A 93 -2.96 -11.27 0.90
C ARG A 93 -1.70 -11.91 0.36
N CYS A 94 -1.17 -12.94 1.02
CA CYS A 94 -0.05 -13.75 0.52
C CYS A 94 -0.53 -15.18 0.22
N PRO A 95 0.12 -15.90 -0.70
CA PRO A 95 -0.12 -17.32 -0.87
C PRO A 95 0.61 -18.12 0.22
N GLU A 96 -0.12 -18.65 1.20
CA GLU A 96 0.34 -19.77 2.01
C GLU A 96 -0.61 -20.96 1.84
N ASN A 97 -0.04 -22.16 1.90
CA ASN A 97 -0.76 -23.43 1.85
C ASN A 97 -1.87 -23.43 2.91
N ASN A 98 -3.13 -23.40 2.46
CA ASN A 98 -4.37 -23.30 3.24
C ASN A 98 -4.65 -21.94 3.91
N VAL A 99 -5.51 -21.15 3.26
CA VAL A 99 -6.46 -20.15 3.82
C VAL A 99 -5.93 -19.02 4.73
N GLY A 100 -4.63 -18.93 4.98
CA GLY A 100 -4.04 -17.90 5.82
C GLY A 100 -3.92 -16.54 5.12
N PHE A 101 -4.68 -15.54 5.58
CA PHE A 101 -4.32 -14.14 5.33
C PHE A 101 -3.02 -13.86 6.12
N CYS A 102 -1.97 -13.36 5.47
CA CYS A 102 -0.95 -12.61 6.21
C CYS A 102 -1.62 -11.30 6.65
N LEU A 103 -2.39 -11.35 7.73
CA LEU A 103 -3.00 -10.19 8.36
C LEU A 103 -1.88 -9.36 8.99
N SER A 104 -1.02 -8.74 8.18
CA SER A 104 -0.28 -7.58 8.61
C SER A 104 -1.27 -6.45 8.60
N THR A 105 -2.12 -6.38 9.62
CA THR A 105 -2.85 -5.16 9.89
C THR A 105 -1.77 -4.12 10.16
N LEU A 106 -1.72 -3.09 9.33
CA LEU A 106 -1.16 -1.80 9.74
C LEU A 106 -2.07 -1.27 10.87
N ASN A 107 -2.00 -1.89 12.05
CA ASN A 107 -2.66 -1.41 13.24
C ASN A 107 -1.90 -0.18 13.73
N ASN A 108 -2.60 0.67 14.50
CA ASN A 108 -2.23 1.97 15.09
C ASN A 108 -0.83 2.15 15.74
N ASN A 109 0.09 1.18 15.64
CA ASN A 109 1.47 1.23 16.13
C ASN A 109 2.51 1.63 15.06
N ILE A 110 2.08 2.04 13.87
CA ILE A 110 2.98 2.41 12.75
C ILE A 110 2.94 3.93 12.48
N ILE A 111 2.23 4.69 13.32
CA ILE A 111 2.30 6.15 13.39
C ILE A 111 2.75 6.54 14.79
#